data_AF-A0A5S9R8M0-F1
#
_entry.id   AF-A0A5S9R8M0-F1
#
_cell.length_a   1.000
_cell.length_b   1.000
_cell.length_c   1.000
_cell.angle_alpha   90.00
_cell.angle_beta   90.00
_cell.angle_gamma   90.00
#
_symmetry.space_group_name_H-M   'P 1'
#
loop_
_entity.id
_entity.type
_entity.pdbx_description
1 polymer ?
#
loop_
_entity_poly.entity_id
_entity_poly.type
_entity_poly.pdbx_seq_one_letter_code
_entity_poly.pdbx_strand_id
1 'polypeptide(L)'
;MRAPPAKVSTLTLALVPVTTLLEPSLAELDFEPDILCACHKLCNPLAHPAQWWVTLSCGCPYPMCQTALRIANVRLKVRPLTCRLCETEQITIRGVIRI
;
A
#
# COMPACT_ATOMS: atom_id res chain seq x y z
N MET A 1 17.03 -22.33 -66.31
CA MET A 1 17.21 -22.66 -64.88
C MET A 1 16.36 -21.69 -64.07
N ARG A 2 15.33 -22.15 -63.35
CA ARG A 2 14.37 -21.30 -62.61
C ARG A 2 14.59 -21.51 -61.11
N ALA A 3 14.87 -20.43 -60.37
CA ALA A 3 15.04 -20.48 -58.91
C ALA A 3 13.67 -20.64 -58.21
N PRO A 4 13.59 -21.35 -57.07
CA PRO A 4 12.36 -21.51 -56.32
C PRO A 4 12.05 -20.25 -55.49
N PRO A 5 10.76 -19.93 -55.22
CA PRO A 5 10.40 -18.77 -54.43
C PRO A 5 10.72 -19.00 -52.95
N ALA A 6 11.27 -17.98 -52.30
CA ALA A 6 11.55 -17.99 -50.87
C ALA A 6 10.24 -18.02 -50.07
N LYS A 7 10.11 -18.98 -49.16
CA LYS A 7 9.03 -19.00 -48.16
C LYS A 7 9.34 -17.98 -47.07
N VAL A 8 8.50 -16.96 -46.96
CA VAL A 8 8.49 -16.03 -45.83
C VAL A 8 7.69 -16.67 -44.71
N SER A 9 8.36 -17.04 -43.61
CA SER A 9 7.68 -17.46 -42.38
C SER A 9 7.34 -16.22 -41.56
N THR A 10 6.05 -15.87 -41.53
CA THR A 10 5.52 -14.87 -40.61
C THR A 10 5.44 -15.47 -39.21
N LEU A 11 6.30 -15.01 -38.30
CA LEU A 11 6.20 -15.32 -36.88
C LEU A 11 5.21 -14.34 -36.23
N THR A 12 4.02 -14.85 -35.90
CA THR A 12 3.03 -14.10 -35.13
C THR A 12 3.42 -14.13 -33.66
N LEU A 13 3.84 -12.99 -33.11
CA LEU A 13 4.07 -12.84 -31.68
C LEU A 13 2.70 -12.78 -30.99
N ALA A 14 2.31 -13.84 -30.29
CA ALA A 14 1.11 -13.83 -29.47
C ALA A 14 1.39 -12.98 -28.21
N LEU A 15 0.82 -11.77 -28.16
CA LEU A 15 0.75 -10.95 -26.95
C LEU A 15 -0.24 -11.62 -26.00
N VAL A 16 0.24 -12.59 -25.20
CA VAL A 16 -0.53 -13.09 -24.07
C VAL A 16 -0.68 -11.92 -23.09
N PRO A 17 -1.92 -11.52 -22.72
CA PRO A 17 -2.12 -10.45 -21.77
C PRO A 17 -1.49 -10.89 -20.44
N VAL A 18 -0.47 -10.16 -19.99
CA VAL A 18 0.30 -10.45 -18.76
C VAL A 18 -0.62 -10.60 -17.53
N THR A 19 -1.81 -9.99 -17.57
CA THR A 19 -2.83 -10.07 -16.53
C THR A 19 -3.36 -11.49 -16.29
N THR A 20 -3.49 -12.35 -17.31
CA THR A 20 -4.05 -13.71 -17.14
C THR A 20 -3.05 -14.69 -16.53
N LEU A 21 -1.76 -14.37 -16.52
CA LEU A 21 -0.71 -15.18 -15.89
C LEU A 21 -0.37 -14.72 -14.47
N LEU A 22 -0.78 -13.50 -14.10
CA LEU A 22 -0.51 -12.91 -12.79
C LEU A 22 -1.46 -13.42 -11.71
N GLU A 23 -2.73 -13.66 -12.03
CA GLU A 23 -3.74 -14.11 -11.05
C GLU A 23 -3.36 -15.37 -10.27
N PRO A 24 -2.92 -16.49 -10.90
CA PRO A 24 -2.51 -17.67 -10.15
C PRO A 24 -1.25 -17.42 -9.31
N SER A 25 -0.28 -16.66 -9.82
CA SER A 25 0.94 -16.33 -9.09
C SER A 25 0.69 -15.38 -7.90
N LEU A 26 -0.33 -14.52 -7.97
CA LEU A 26 -0.75 -13.70 -6.84
C LEU A 26 -1.52 -14.50 -5.79
N ALA A 27 -2.29 -15.51 -6.20
CA ALA A 27 -3.00 -16.42 -5.30
C ALA A 27 -2.05 -17.36 -4.53
N GLU A 28 -0.86 -17.64 -5.07
CA GLU A 28 0.20 -18.42 -4.40
C GLU A 28 1.00 -17.61 -3.37
N LEU A 29 0.83 -16.29 -3.32
CA LEU A 29 1.53 -15.46 -2.34
C LEU A 29 0.72 -15.40 -1.04
N ASP A 30 1.14 -16.23 -0.09
CA ASP A 30 0.61 -16.25 1.27
C ASP A 30 1.13 -15.02 2.06
N PHE A 31 0.50 -13.87 1.82
CA PHE A 31 0.84 -12.63 2.49
C PHE A 31 0.09 -12.52 3.82
N GLU A 32 0.67 -13.07 4.87
CA GLU A 32 0.30 -12.76 6.27
C GLU A 32 1.35 -11.88 6.99
N PRO A 33 1.83 -10.75 6.42
CA PRO A 33 2.58 -9.82 7.25
C PRO A 33 1.61 -9.09 8.17
N ASP A 34 1.76 -9.29 9.48
CA ASP A 34 1.13 -8.43 10.49
C ASP A 34 1.46 -6.96 10.16
N ILE A 35 0.44 -6.19 9.75
CA ILE A 35 0.59 -4.76 9.47
C ILE A 35 0.97 -4.09 10.79
N LEU A 36 2.21 -3.61 10.92
CA LEU A 36 2.68 -3.04 12.17
C LEU A 36 2.15 -1.62 12.40
N CYS A 37 1.87 -1.30 13.65
CA CYS A 37 1.44 0.03 14.07
C CYS A 37 2.55 1.08 13.88
N ALA A 38 2.25 2.15 13.15
CA ALA A 38 3.16 3.27 12.86
C ALA A 38 3.24 4.32 14.00
N CYS A 39 3.08 3.92 15.27
CA CYS A 39 3.07 4.85 16.40
C CYS A 39 4.46 5.29 16.87
N HIS A 40 5.54 4.74 16.31
CA HIS A 40 6.93 5.08 16.66
C HIS A 40 7.18 5.10 18.19
N LYS A 41 6.80 4.02 18.88
CA LYS A 41 6.97 3.84 20.34
C LYS A 41 6.12 4.76 21.23
N LEU A 42 5.21 5.57 20.67
CA LEU A 42 4.30 6.42 21.46
C LEU A 42 3.22 5.61 22.19
N CYS A 43 2.86 4.45 21.67
CA CYS A 43 1.75 3.66 22.16
C CYS A 43 2.19 2.34 22.83
N ASN A 44 3.30 1.75 22.38
CA ASN A 44 3.95 0.58 22.98
C ASN A 44 5.42 0.58 22.52
N PRO A 45 6.40 0.28 23.41
CA PRO A 45 7.81 0.18 23.02
C PRO A 45 8.12 -0.98 22.05
N LEU A 46 7.29 -2.04 22.05
CA LEU A 46 7.43 -3.20 21.18
C LEU A 46 6.64 -3.03 19.88
N ALA A 47 7.14 -3.67 18.81
CA ALA A 47 6.38 -3.81 17.57
C ALA A 47 5.09 -4.61 17.85
N HIS A 48 3.97 -4.16 17.29
CA HIS A 48 2.65 -4.75 17.51
C HIS A 48 1.74 -4.45 16.33
N PRO A 49 0.69 -5.27 16.11
CA PRO A 49 -0.19 -5.12 14.96
C PRO A 49 -1.04 -3.84 15.04
N ALA A 50 -1.33 -3.30 13.87
CA ALA A 50 -2.32 -2.27 13.65
C ALA A 50 -3.72 -2.87 13.63
N GLN A 51 -4.70 -2.04 13.98
CA GLN A 51 -6.12 -2.39 14.00
C GLN A 51 -6.92 -1.48 13.05
N TRP A 52 -6.33 -0.35 12.65
CA TRP A 52 -6.98 0.71 11.91
C TRP A 52 -6.07 1.23 10.80
N TRP A 53 -6.65 1.42 9.63
CA TRP A 53 -6.13 2.29 8.59
C TRP A 53 -6.64 3.71 8.80
N VAL A 54 -5.72 4.64 9.05
CA VAL A 54 -6.01 6.07 9.20
C VAL A 54 -5.55 6.80 7.95
N THR A 55 -6.46 7.47 7.26
CA THR A 55 -6.12 8.32 6.11
C THR A 55 -6.09 9.77 6.56
N LEU A 56 -4.98 10.46 6.32
CA LEU A 56 -4.85 11.88 6.62
C LEU A 56 -5.45 12.75 5.51
N SER A 57 -5.63 14.04 5.77
CA SER A 57 -6.06 15.04 4.78
C SER A 57 -5.15 15.11 3.55
N CYS A 58 -3.85 14.87 3.72
CA CYS A 58 -2.88 14.77 2.61
C CYS A 58 -2.95 13.44 1.83
N GLY A 59 -3.86 12.52 2.19
CA GLY A 59 -4.04 11.23 1.52
C GLY A 59 -3.11 10.11 2.02
N CYS A 60 -2.08 10.43 2.80
CA CYS A 60 -1.17 9.42 3.34
C CYS A 60 -1.89 8.44 4.29
N PRO A 61 -1.70 7.12 4.11
CA PRO A 61 -2.24 6.11 5.00
C PRO A 61 -1.29 5.82 6.17
N TYR A 62 -1.85 5.64 7.36
CA TYR A 62 -1.13 5.27 8.58
C TYR A 62 -1.81 4.07 9.26
N PRO A 63 -1.10 2.94 9.41
CA PRO A 63 -1.60 1.83 10.20
C PRO A 63 -1.43 2.14 11.69
N MET A 64 -2.50 2.04 12.48
CA MET A 64 -2.49 2.38 13.91
C MET A 64 -3.21 1.33 14.76
N CYS A 65 -2.70 1.07 15.97
CA CYS A 65 -3.47 0.40 17.02
C CYS A 65 -4.46 1.38 17.67
N GLN A 66 -5.41 0.86 18.47
CA GLN A 66 -6.39 1.69 19.18
C GLN A 66 -5.76 2.83 19.99
N THR A 67 -4.68 2.54 20.72
CA THR A 67 -3.99 3.53 21.57
C THR A 67 -3.33 4.63 20.73
N ALA A 68 -2.66 4.26 19.63
CA ALA A 68 -2.04 5.22 18.72
C ALA A 68 -3.08 6.15 18.08
N LEU A 69 -4.21 5.61 17.63
CA LEU A 69 -5.32 6.39 17.08
C LEU A 69 -5.88 7.39 18.10
N ARG A 70 -6.03 6.98 19.37
CA ARG A 70 -6.48 7.88 20.44
C ARG A 70 -5.47 9.03 20.66
N ILE A 71 -4.18 8.72 20.74
CA ILE A 71 -3.11 9.73 20.90
C ILE A 71 -3.09 10.69 19.72
N ALA A 72 -3.18 10.19 18.49
CA ALA A 72 -3.18 11.00 17.28
C ALA A 72 -4.36 11.99 17.29
N ASN A 73 -5.57 11.51 17.60
CA ASN A 73 -6.76 12.36 17.71
C ASN A 73 -6.59 13.49 18.75
N VAL A 74 -6.02 13.19 19.92
CA VAL A 74 -5.75 14.21 20.94
C VAL A 74 -4.72 15.23 20.43
N ARG A 75 -3.60 14.77 19.87
CA ARG A 75 -2.53 15.66 19.42
C ARG A 75 -2.97 16.60 18.31
N LEU A 76 -3.79 16.13 17.38
CA LEU A 76 -4.33 16.93 16.28
C LEU A 76 -5.30 18.01 16.74
N LYS A 77 -5.97 17.82 17.89
CA LYS A 77 -6.82 18.85 18.51
C LYS A 77 -6.01 19.93 19.23
N VAL A 78 -4.82 19.57 19.73
CA VAL A 78 -3.97 20.47 20.52
C VAL A 78 -3.09 21.34 19.62
N ARG A 79 -2.57 20.78 18.52
CA ARG A 79 -1.69 21.53 17.61
C ARG A 79 -1.75 20.99 16.18
N PRO A 80 -1.42 21.84 15.19
CA PRO A 80 -1.10 21.36 13.86
C PRO A 80 0.05 20.35 13.92
N LEU A 81 -0.06 19.29 13.13
CA LEU A 81 1.02 18.31 12.93
C LEU A 81 1.45 18.33 11.48
N THR A 82 2.67 17.87 11.24
CA THR A 82 3.23 17.65 9.90
C THR A 82 3.18 16.15 9.59
N CYS A 83 2.75 15.80 8.39
CA CYS A 83 2.80 14.44 7.89
C CYS A 83 4.26 13.96 7.85
N ARG A 84 4.54 12.77 8.40
CA ARG A 84 5.90 12.22 8.35
C ARG A 84 6.24 11.53 7.03
N LEU A 85 5.24 11.25 6.19
CA LEU A 85 5.46 10.59 4.89
C LEU A 85 5.65 11.58 3.74
N CYS A 86 4.94 12.71 3.76
CA CYS A 86 4.94 13.68 2.65
C CYS A 86 5.16 15.13 3.09
N GLU A 87 5.51 15.36 4.36
CA GLU A 87 5.85 16.67 4.91
C GLU A 87 4.75 17.75 4.83
N THR A 88 3.54 17.38 4.41
CA THR A 88 2.40 18.30 4.41
C THR A 88 2.10 18.75 5.85
N GLU A 89 2.02 20.05 6.05
CA GLU A 89 1.68 20.66 7.34
C GLU A 89 0.17 20.67 7.59
N GLN A 90 -0.21 20.94 8.84
CA GLN A 90 -1.60 21.09 9.27
C GLN A 90 -2.50 19.91 8.88
N ILE A 91 -1.97 18.69 8.98
CA ILE A 91 -2.75 17.49 8.68
C ILE A 91 -3.94 17.34 9.62
N THR A 92 -5.01 16.72 9.12
CA THR A 92 -6.14 16.23 9.92
C THR A 92 -6.42 14.77 9.57
N ILE A 93 -7.22 14.09 10.39
CA ILE A 93 -7.71 12.75 10.06
C ILE A 93 -8.91 12.91 9.12
N ARG A 94 -8.83 12.31 7.93
CA ARG A 94 -9.90 12.29 6.92
C ARG A 94 -10.76 11.04 7.02
N GLY A 95 -10.15 9.89 7.34
CA GLY A 95 -10.85 8.61 7.39
C GLY A 95 -10.19 7.62 8.35
N VAL A 96 -11.01 6.74 8.92
CA VAL A 96 -10.56 5.65 9.79
C VAL A 96 -11.35 4.40 9.41
N ILE A 97 -10.65 3.34 9.02
CA ILE A 97 -11.23 2.06 8.60
C ILE A 97 -10.57 0.96 9.41
N ARG A 98 -11.33 -0.06 9.82
CA ARG A 98 -10.78 -1.21 10.53
C ARG A 98 -10.02 -2.11 9.54
N ILE A 99 -8.85 -2.60 9.93
CA ILE A 99 -8.08 -3.61 9.18
C ILE A 99 -8.77 -4.97 9.32
#